data_AF-H9FJP9-F1
#
_entry.id   AF-H9FJP9-F1
#
_cell.length_a   1.000
_cell.length_b   1.000
_cell.length_c   1.000
_cell.angle_alpha   90.00
_cell.angle_beta   90.00
_cell.angle_gamma   90.00
#
_symmetry.space_group_name_H-M   'P 1'
#
loop_
_entity.id
_entity.type
_entity.pdbx_description
1 polymer ?
#
loop_
_entity_poly.entity_id
_entity_poly.type
_entity_poly.pdbx_seq_one_letter_code
_entity_poly.pdbx_strand_id
1 'polypeptide(L)'
;GDDDKIYFFFSETGQEFEFFENTIVSRIARICKGDEGGERVLQQRWTSFLKAQLLCSRPDDGFPFNVLQDVFTLSPSPQDWRDTLFYGVFTSQ
;
A
#
# COMPACT_ATOMS: atom_id res chain seq x y z
N GLY A 1 -5.31 13.97 -14.52
CA GLY A 1 -6.73 14.33 -14.54
C GLY A 1 -7.28 14.24 -13.13
N ASP A 2 -8.54 14.60 -12.92
CA ASP A 2 -9.18 14.61 -11.59
C ASP A 2 -9.12 13.24 -10.86
N ASP A 3 -8.88 12.18 -11.64
CA ASP A 3 -8.73 10.82 -11.16
C ASP A 3 -7.29 10.36 -10.86
N ASP A 4 -6.28 11.24 -10.94
CA ASP A 4 -4.91 10.87 -10.61
C ASP A 4 -4.82 10.42 -9.13
N LYS A 5 -4.14 9.31 -8.88
CA LYS A 5 -3.94 8.75 -7.55
C LYS A 5 -2.44 8.75 -7.21
N ILE A 6 -2.12 9.01 -5.95
CA ILE A 6 -0.77 8.88 -5.42
C ILE A 6 -0.76 7.61 -4.56
N TYR A 7 0.15 6.69 -4.87
CA TYR A 7 0.31 5.44 -4.15
C TYR A 7 1.52 5.49 -3.22
N PHE A 8 1.37 4.90 -2.03
CA PHE A 8 2.43 4.77 -1.03
C PHE A 8 2.54 3.31 -0.60
N PHE A 9 3.77 2.88 -0.33
CA PHE A 9 4.07 1.52 0.09
C PHE A 9 4.85 1.58 1.39
N PHE A 10 4.45 0.80 2.40
CA PHE A 10 5.06 0.83 3.72
C PHE A 10 4.77 -0.44 4.51
N SER A 11 5.55 -0.64 5.58
CA SER A 11 5.31 -1.67 6.58
C SER A 11 4.83 -1.01 7.88
N GLU A 12 3.80 -1.58 8.53
CA GLU A 12 3.25 -1.10 9.80
C GLU A 12 2.93 -2.27 10.73
N THR A 13 2.66 -2.01 12.01
CA THR A 13 2.09 -3.03 12.90
C THR A 13 0.64 -3.32 12.50
N GLY A 14 0.34 -4.58 12.21
CA GLY A 14 -1.00 -5.05 11.85
C GLY A 14 -1.92 -5.09 13.05
N GLN A 15 -2.62 -3.98 13.31
CA GLN A 15 -3.56 -3.85 14.43
C GLN A 15 -4.77 -4.80 14.33
N GLU A 16 -5.02 -5.39 13.16
CA GLU A 16 -6.07 -6.40 12.96
C GLU A 16 -5.68 -7.80 13.48
N PHE A 17 -4.39 -8.03 13.76
CA PHE A 17 -3.89 -9.31 14.29
C PHE A 17 -3.66 -9.15 15.80
N GLU A 18 -4.72 -9.37 16.60
CA GLU A 18 -4.70 -9.29 18.07
C GLU A 18 -3.94 -10.44 18.76
N PHE A 19 -3.07 -11.18 18.06
CA PHE A 19 -2.29 -12.28 18.64
C PHE A 19 -0.82 -11.92 18.84
N PHE A 20 -0.20 -12.65 19.78
CA PHE A 20 1.15 -12.49 20.32
C PHE A 20 2.16 -11.90 19.33
N GLU A 21 2.80 -10.81 19.75
CA GLU A 21 3.82 -10.01 19.05
C GLU A 21 3.28 -9.02 18.02
N ASN A 22 3.92 -7.84 17.98
CA ASN A 22 3.65 -6.76 17.02
C ASN A 22 3.93 -7.25 15.59
N THR A 23 2.98 -7.98 15.01
CA THR A 23 3.09 -8.56 13.68
C THR A 23 3.21 -7.42 12.68
N ILE A 24 4.33 -7.36 11.95
CA ILE A 24 4.52 -6.37 10.89
C ILE A 24 3.74 -6.83 9.66
N VAL A 25 3.05 -5.91 8.98
CA VAL A 25 2.37 -6.16 7.71
C VAL A 25 2.75 -5.11 6.68
N SER A 26 2.87 -5.53 5.44
CA SER A 26 3.12 -4.65 4.30
C SER A 26 1.80 -4.14 3.72
N ARG A 27 1.76 -2.86 3.37
CA ARG A 27 0.58 -2.19 2.83
C ARG A 27 0.89 -1.43 1.56
N ILE A 28 -0.12 -1.34 0.70
CA ILE A 28 -0.26 -0.30 -0.30
C ILE A 28 -1.38 0.65 0.17
N ALA A 29 -1.14 1.95 0.08
CA ALA A 29 -2.15 2.97 0.28
C ALA A 29 -2.27 3.88 -0.94
N ARG A 30 -3.39 4.57 -1.04
CA ARG A 30 -3.64 5.60 -2.05
C ARG A 30 -4.30 6.83 -1.47
N ILE A 31 -4.09 7.97 -2.14
CA ILE A 31 -4.87 9.19 -2.01
C ILE A 31 -5.22 9.72 -3.41
N CYS A 32 -6.29 10.49 -3.53
CA CYS A 32 -6.57 11.28 -4.73
C CYS A 32 -5.65 12.50 -4.76
N LYS A 33 -5.05 12.79 -5.92
CA LYS A 33 -4.16 13.96 -6.09
C LYS A 33 -4.88 15.29 -5.81
N GLY A 34 -6.17 15.37 -6.15
CA GLY A 34 -7.04 16.53 -5.91
C GLY A 34 -7.78 16.50 -4.58
N ASP A 35 -7.33 15.74 -3.58
CA ASP A 35 -7.97 15.73 -2.26
C ASP A 35 -7.74 17.06 -1.52
N GLU A 36 -8.80 17.85 -1.37
CA GLU A 36 -8.77 19.17 -0.71
C GLU A 36 -9.04 19.08 0.81
N GLY A 37 -9.31 17.87 1.32
CA GLY A 37 -9.75 17.66 2.69
C GLY A 37 -11.25 17.86 2.88
N GLY A 38 -11.72 17.67 4.11
CA GLY A 38 -13.15 17.71 4.42
C GLY A 38 -13.65 19.11 4.82
N GLU A 39 -14.91 19.41 4.50
CA GLU A 39 -15.52 20.72 4.74
C GLU A 39 -15.70 21.03 6.25
N ARG A 40 -16.16 20.04 7.03
CA ARG A 40 -16.45 20.20 8.48
C ARG A 40 -15.58 19.32 9.37
N VAL A 41 -15.34 18.08 8.96
CA VAL A 41 -14.50 17.10 9.65
C VAL A 41 -13.33 16.77 8.71
N LEU A 42 -12.14 16.47 9.24
CA LEU A 42 -10.93 16.25 8.42
C LEU A 42 -10.49 17.48 7.61
N GLN A 43 -10.69 18.69 8.13
CA GLN A 43 -10.09 19.90 7.55
C GLN A 43 -8.57 19.76 7.52
N GLN A 44 -7.95 20.07 6.37
CA GLN A 44 -6.52 19.92 6.12
C GLN A 44 -5.99 18.48 6.34
N ARG A 45 -6.85 17.46 6.21
CA ARG A 45 -6.47 16.05 6.29
C ARG A 45 -7.00 15.30 5.08
N TRP A 46 -6.28 14.26 4.65
CA TRP A 46 -6.71 13.39 3.55
C TRP A 46 -8.07 12.76 3.84
N THR A 47 -9.03 12.92 2.93
CA THR A 47 -10.37 12.29 2.98
C THR A 47 -10.46 11.06 2.07
N SER A 48 -9.52 10.92 1.14
CA SER A 48 -9.44 9.86 0.14
C SER A 48 -8.40 8.77 0.47
N PHE A 49 -7.81 8.82 1.66
CA PHE A 49 -6.83 7.84 2.13
C PHE A 49 -7.48 6.47 2.32
N LEU A 50 -6.97 5.48 1.58
CA LEU A 50 -7.33 4.08 1.73
C LEU A 50 -6.07 3.22 1.69
N LYS A 51 -6.05 2.13 2.47
CA LYS A 51 -4.94 1.17 2.51
C LYS A 51 -5.43 -0.27 2.40
N ALA A 52 -4.59 -1.14 1.86
CA ALA A 52 -4.83 -2.58 1.72
C ALA A 52 -3.55 -3.37 2.02
N GLN A 53 -3.69 -4.62 2.44
CA GLN A 53 -2.56 -5.52 2.70
C GLN A 53 -1.93 -6.00 1.40
N LEU A 54 -0.60 -6.06 1.37
CA LEU A 54 0.18 -6.77 0.36
C LEU A 54 0.56 -8.15 0.92
N LEU A 55 0.17 -9.21 0.21
CA LEU A 55 0.48 -10.59 0.58
C LEU A 55 1.61 -11.09 -0.31
N CYS A 56 2.74 -11.43 0.32
CA CYS A 56 3.84 -12.16 -0.31
C CYS A 56 4.12 -13.39 0.55
N SER A 57 3.96 -14.58 -0.04
CA SER A 57 4.19 -15.84 0.66
C SER A 57 4.71 -16.90 -0.28
N ARG A 58 5.39 -17.90 0.28
CA ARG A 58 5.81 -19.08 -0.48
C ARG A 58 4.58 -19.96 -0.76
N PRO A 59 4.31 -20.35 -2.02
CA PRO A 59 3.11 -21.10 -2.38
C PRO A 59 2.94 -22.46 -1.68
N ASP A 60 4.04 -23.14 -1.35
CA ASP A 60 4.00 -24.52 -0.87
C ASP A 60 3.57 -24.65 0.59
N ASP A 61 4.13 -23.83 1.47
CA ASP A 61 3.93 -23.90 2.92
C ASP A 61 3.31 -22.62 3.51
N GLY A 62 3.05 -21.61 2.67
CA GLY A 62 2.48 -20.33 3.10
C GLY A 62 3.44 -19.48 3.92
N PHE A 63 4.75 -19.77 3.92
CA PHE A 63 5.71 -18.99 4.70
C PHE A 63 5.63 -17.49 4.33
N PRO A 64 5.37 -16.59 5.29
CA PRO A 64 5.08 -15.19 5.01
C PRO A 64 6.35 -14.36 4.85
N PHE A 65 6.36 -13.49 3.83
CA PHE A 65 7.31 -12.39 3.68
C PHE A 65 6.55 -11.08 3.92
N ASN A 66 6.41 -10.73 5.20
CA ASN A 66 5.48 -9.70 5.67
C ASN A 66 6.09 -8.29 5.77
N VAL A 67 7.40 -8.13 5.57
CA VAL A 67 8.11 -6.85 5.66
C VAL A 67 8.59 -6.41 4.28
N LEU A 68 8.04 -5.31 3.78
CA LEU A 68 8.43 -4.69 2.51
C LEU A 68 9.76 -3.96 2.66
N GLN A 69 10.70 -4.25 1.75
CA GLN A 69 12.03 -3.62 1.70
C GLN A 69 12.13 -2.57 0.61
N ASP A 70 11.61 -2.86 -0.59
CA ASP A 70 11.69 -1.95 -1.72
C ASP A 70 10.54 -2.18 -2.72
N VAL A 71 10.23 -1.16 -3.52
CA VAL A 71 9.23 -1.21 -4.60
C VAL A 71 9.76 -0.53 -5.85
N PHE A 72 9.74 -1.26 -6.95
CA PHE A 72 10.00 -0.73 -8.28
C PHE A 72 8.71 -0.63 -9.10
N THR A 73 8.51 0.49 -9.79
CA THR A 73 7.35 0.72 -10.65
C THR A 73 7.77 0.58 -12.12
N LEU A 74 7.16 -0.38 -12.81
CA LEU A 74 7.35 -0.60 -14.24
C LEU A 74 6.09 -0.16 -14.99
N SER A 75 6.16 0.97 -15.69
CA SER A 75 5.08 1.46 -16.54
C SER A 75 5.46 1.28 -18.03
N PRO A 76 4.73 0.45 -18.80
CA PRO A 76 5.01 0.21 -20.22
C PRO A 76 4.93 1.49 -21.08
N SER A 77 4.02 2.39 -20.72
CA SER A 77 3.78 3.68 -21.37
C SER A 77 3.13 4.65 -20.39
N PRO A 78 3.43 5.96 -20.44
CA PRO A 78 2.76 6.97 -19.61
C PRO A 78 1.24 7.06 -19.83
N GLN A 79 0.75 6.63 -20.99
CA GLN A 79 -0.68 6.62 -21.30
C GLN A 79 -1.40 5.36 -20.80
N ASP A 80 -0.66 4.25 -20.61
CA ASP A 80 -1.22 2.93 -20.27
C ASP A 80 -1.03 2.62 -18.78
N TRP A 81 -1.50 3.53 -17.93
CA TRP A 81 -1.36 3.41 -16.47
C TRP A 81 -1.97 2.11 -15.91
N ARG A 82 -2.98 1.55 -16.58
CA ARG A 82 -3.65 0.29 -16.19
C ARG A 82 -2.73 -0.93 -16.23
N ASP A 83 -1.69 -0.87 -17.05
CA ASP A 83 -0.72 -1.96 -17.21
C ASP A 83 0.55 -1.73 -16.38
N THR A 84 0.53 -0.74 -15.47
CA THR A 84 1.65 -0.51 -14.54
C THR A 84 1.79 -1.67 -13.58
N LEU A 85 3.00 -2.22 -13.50
CA LEU A 85 3.36 -3.29 -12.57
C LEU A 85 4.18 -2.72 -11.41
N PHE A 86 3.84 -3.15 -10.20
CA PHE A 86 4.62 -2.88 -8.99
C PHE A 86 5.38 -4.14 -8.58
N TYR A 87 6.70 -4.09 -8.61
CA TYR A 87 7.56 -5.16 -8.11
C TYR A 87 7.98 -4.83 -6.69
N GLY A 88 7.60 -5.65 -5.72
CA GLY A 88 8.00 -5.50 -4.33
C GLY A 88 9.02 -6.57 -3.91
N VAL A 89 10.04 -6.17 -3.14
CA VAL A 89 10.95 -7.08 -2.45
C VAL A 89 10.54 -7.16 -0.99
N PHE A 90 10.34 -8.38 -0.49
CA PHE A 90 9.84 -8.63 0.86
C PHE A 90 10.80 -9.55 1.64
N THR A 91 10.88 -9.37 2.96
CA THR A 91 11.56 -10.25 3.89
C THR A 91 10.58 -10.73 4.97
N SER A 92 10.94 -11.80 5.67
CA SER A 92 10.25 -12.16 6.92
C SER A 92 10.71 -11.27 8.06
N GLN A 93 9.83 -11.07 9.05
CA GLN A 93 10.17 -10.47 10.35
C GLN A 93 11.11 -11.37 11.17
#